data_AF-A0A3D4I278-F1
#
_entry.id   AF-A0A3D4I278-F1
#
_cell.length_a   1.000
_cell.length_b   1.000
_cell.length_c   1.000
_cell.angle_alpha   90.00
_cell.angle_beta   90.00
_cell.angle_gamma   90.00
#
_symmetry.space_group_name_H-M   'P 1'
#
loop_
_entity.id
_entity.type
_entity.pdbx_description
1 polymer ?
#
loop_
_entity_poly.entity_id
_entity_poly.type
_entity_poly.pdbx_seq_one_letter_code
_entity_poly.pdbx_strand_id
1 'polypeptide(L)'
;KDEAEKIVSEHIPELQKAADDEVKKQGYSYPVNVTLTNMYFTTRQYSEVTLPAGRYDALRVTIGSGKGHNWWCVIFPPMCLPAAEEKEELKDVLSKNELEIAESSGGYTVKFKTVEAYEQLREWLKEKGH
;
A
#
# COMPACT_ATOMS: atom_id res chain seq x y z
N LYS A 1 -10.86 11.48 1.63
CA LYS A 1 -9.83 11.07 0.65
C LYS A 1 -9.07 12.30 0.11
N ASP A 2 -9.73 13.18 -0.63
CA ASP A 2 -9.10 14.33 -1.30
C ASP A 2 -8.33 15.29 -0.36
N GLU A 3 -8.84 15.52 0.84
CA GLU A 3 -8.16 16.35 1.85
C GLU A 3 -6.87 15.71 2.37
N ALA A 4 -6.89 14.40 2.63
CA ALA A 4 -5.71 13.64 3.07
C ALA A 4 -4.65 13.59 1.96
N GLU A 5 -5.06 13.36 0.71
CA GLU A 5 -4.14 13.39 -0.44
C GLU A 5 -3.50 14.76 -0.62
N LYS A 6 -4.28 15.84 -0.45
CA LYS A 6 -3.76 17.21 -0.53
C LYS A 6 -2.73 17.49 0.56
N ILE A 7 -3.05 17.16 1.82
CA ILE A 7 -2.13 17.34 2.94
C ILE A 7 -0.84 16.57 2.70
N VAL A 8 -0.93 15.29 2.31
CA VAL A 8 0.27 14.49 2.06
C VAL A 8 1.08 15.07 0.89
N SER A 9 0.41 15.50 -0.18
CA SER A 9 1.05 16.13 -1.35
C SER A 9 1.84 17.38 -0.96
N GLU A 10 1.28 18.24 -0.11
CA GLU A 10 1.92 19.46 0.39
C GLU A 10 3.16 19.15 1.25
N HIS A 11 3.17 18.02 1.96
CA HIS A 11 4.27 17.60 2.84
C HIS A 11 5.28 16.65 2.17
N ILE A 12 5.12 16.28 0.89
CA ILE A 12 6.10 15.46 0.16
C ILE A 12 7.53 16.01 0.29
N PRO A 13 7.79 17.33 0.14
CA PRO A 13 9.15 17.86 0.28
C PRO A 13 9.76 17.64 1.66
N GLU A 14 8.95 17.70 2.72
CA GLU A 14 9.39 17.48 4.09
C GLU A 14 9.69 16.00 4.35
N LEU A 15 8.83 15.11 3.86
CA LEU A 15 9.03 13.66 3.93
C LEU A 15 10.28 13.22 3.17
N GLN A 16 10.47 13.78 1.97
CA GLN A 16 11.67 13.59 1.16
C GLN A 16 12.92 13.99 1.94
N LYS A 17 12.93 15.21 2.50
CA LYS A 17 14.04 15.71 3.30
C LYS A 17 14.33 14.83 4.52
N ALA A 18 13.30 14.43 5.26
CA ALA A 18 13.46 13.58 6.44
C ALA A 18 14.07 12.21 6.08
N ALA A 19 13.62 11.61 4.97
CA ALA A 19 14.17 10.35 4.50
C ALA A 19 15.61 10.49 3.99
N ASP A 20 15.93 11.56 3.27
CA ASP A 20 17.30 11.88 2.84
C ASP A 20 18.24 12.07 4.04
N ASP A 21 17.78 12.79 5.08
CA ASP A 21 18.55 13.03 6.29
C ASP A 21 18.83 11.73 7.07
N GLU A 22 17.85 10.83 7.17
CA GLU A 22 18.03 9.53 7.81
C GLU A 22 18.98 8.63 7.02
N VAL A 23 18.87 8.56 5.69
CA VAL A 23 19.78 7.78 4.84
C VAL A 23 21.24 8.25 5.03
N LYS A 24 21.46 9.57 5.07
CA LYS A 24 22.79 10.17 5.32
C LYS A 24 23.29 9.87 6.72
N LYS A 25 22.43 9.98 7.73
CA LYS A 25 22.76 9.68 9.12
C LYS A 25 23.21 8.23 9.32
N GLN A 26 22.63 7.30 8.58
CA GLN A 26 23.04 5.90 8.55
C GLN A 26 24.34 5.65 7.74
N GLY A 27 24.98 6.70 7.21
CA GLY A 27 26.24 6.63 6.49
C GLY A 27 26.11 6.26 5.01
N TYR A 28 24.89 6.30 4.45
CA TYR A 28 24.64 6.00 3.04
C TYR A 28 24.46 7.28 2.22
N SER A 29 24.67 7.17 0.91
CA SER A 29 24.47 8.27 -0.05
C SER A 29 23.44 7.92 -1.13
N TYR A 30 22.49 7.04 -0.79
CA TYR A 30 21.47 6.62 -1.75
C TYR A 30 20.51 7.79 -2.04
N PRO A 31 20.13 8.02 -3.30
CA PRO A 31 19.07 8.97 -3.61
C PRO A 31 17.76 8.46 -3.01
N VAL A 32 16.97 9.36 -2.43
CA VAL A 32 15.60 9.07 -2.03
C VAL A 32 14.63 9.72 -3.02
N ASN A 33 13.47 9.12 -3.24
CA ASN A 33 12.38 9.72 -4.00
C ASN A 33 11.03 9.38 -3.36
N VAL A 34 10.26 10.40 -2.97
CA VAL A 34 8.94 10.29 -2.34
C VAL A 34 7.86 10.71 -3.32
N THR A 35 6.91 9.82 -3.60
CA THR A 35 5.81 10.08 -4.55
C THR A 35 4.49 9.55 -4.04
N LEU A 36 3.41 10.31 -4.22
CA LEU A 36 2.06 9.75 -4.19
C LEU A 36 1.76 9.08 -5.53
N THR A 37 1.32 7.84 -5.50
CA THR A 37 1.07 7.04 -6.70
C THR A 37 -0.04 6.04 -6.46
N ASN A 38 -0.83 5.76 -7.49
CA ASN A 38 -1.74 4.64 -7.48
C ASN A 38 -0.98 3.41 -8.01
N MET A 39 -0.78 2.37 -7.19
CA MET A 39 0.01 1.19 -7.58
C MET A 39 -0.65 -0.12 -7.15
N TYR A 40 -0.31 -1.20 -7.86
CA TYR A 40 -0.85 -2.52 -7.58
C TYR A 40 -0.13 -3.20 -6.41
N PHE A 41 -0.91 -3.79 -5.51
CA PHE A 41 -0.45 -4.66 -4.45
C PHE A 41 -1.13 -6.03 -4.59
N THR A 42 -0.39 -7.09 -4.32
CA THR A 42 -0.96 -8.44 -4.18
C THR A 42 -1.73 -8.55 -2.87
N THR A 43 -2.53 -9.61 -2.68
CA THR A 43 -3.17 -9.89 -1.40
C THR A 43 -2.13 -9.99 -0.29
N ARG A 44 -2.45 -9.43 0.87
CA ARG A 44 -1.59 -9.44 2.04
C ARG A 44 -2.35 -9.84 3.28
N GLN A 45 -1.82 -10.82 3.98
CA GLN A 45 -2.39 -11.30 5.20
C GLN A 45 -1.61 -10.73 6.39
N TYR A 46 -2.33 -10.04 7.26
CA TYR A 46 -1.87 -9.61 8.57
C TYR A 46 -2.47 -10.54 9.64
N SER A 47 -2.00 -10.43 10.88
CA SER A 47 -2.46 -11.28 11.98
C SER A 47 -3.96 -11.22 12.22
N GLU A 48 -4.60 -10.07 11.97
CA GLU A 48 -6.02 -9.83 12.28
C GLU A 48 -6.90 -9.56 11.05
N VAL A 49 -6.29 -9.29 9.88
CA VAL A 49 -7.04 -8.91 8.66
C VAL A 49 -6.31 -9.33 7.40
N THR A 50 -7.07 -9.55 6.32
CA THR A 50 -6.54 -9.78 4.98
C THR A 50 -6.88 -8.60 4.07
N LEU A 51 -5.86 -7.98 3.48
CA LEU A 51 -6.06 -6.97 2.44
C LEU A 51 -6.02 -7.64 1.07
N PRO A 52 -7.06 -7.48 0.23
CA PRO A 52 -7.11 -8.10 -1.09
C PRO A 52 -6.10 -7.50 -2.06
N ALA A 53 -5.82 -8.22 -3.14
CA ALA A 53 -5.04 -7.68 -4.25
C ALA A 53 -5.83 -6.57 -4.97
N GLY A 54 -5.13 -5.52 -5.40
CA GLY A 54 -5.80 -4.36 -5.98
C GLY A 54 -4.87 -3.18 -6.22
N ARG A 55 -5.42 -2.11 -6.80
CA ARG A 55 -4.71 -0.83 -6.94
C ARG A 55 -5.09 0.10 -5.81
N TYR A 56 -4.07 0.59 -5.10
CA TYR A 56 -4.23 1.45 -3.94
C TYR A 56 -3.43 2.75 -4.14
N ASP A 57 -3.97 3.85 -3.62
CA ASP A 57 -3.22 5.10 -3.51
C ASP A 57 -2.19 4.95 -2.39
N ALA A 58 -0.93 5.21 -2.71
CA ALA A 58 0.21 4.92 -1.87
C ALA A 58 1.22 6.06 -1.86
N LEU A 59 1.70 6.40 -0.66
CA LEU A 59 2.91 7.19 -0.49
C LEU A 59 4.12 6.25 -0.62
N ARG A 60 4.84 6.36 -1.74
CA ARG A 60 6.00 5.52 -2.06
C ARG A 60 7.30 6.26 -1.80
N VAL A 61 8.08 5.77 -0.85
CA VAL A 61 9.47 6.20 -0.60
C VAL A 61 10.42 5.20 -1.26
N THR A 62 11.18 5.65 -2.26
CA THR A 62 12.15 4.82 -2.99
C THR A 62 13.55 5.20 -2.56
N ILE A 63 14.32 4.24 -2.04
CA ILE A 63 15.72 4.45 -1.64
C ILE A 63 16.63 3.74 -2.67
N GLY A 64 17.57 4.49 -3.25
CA GLY A 64 18.45 3.98 -4.29
C GLY A 64 17.66 3.51 -5.52
N SER A 65 17.87 2.25 -5.92
CA SER A 65 17.16 1.64 -7.06
C SER A 65 15.86 0.93 -6.68
N GLY A 66 15.49 0.88 -5.39
CA GLY A 66 14.27 0.19 -4.93
C GLY A 66 14.28 -1.35 -5.10
N LYS A 67 15.47 -1.95 -5.33
CA LYS A 67 15.64 -3.40 -5.56
C LYS A 67 15.89 -4.22 -4.29
N GLY A 68 15.83 -3.59 -3.12
CA GLY A 68 16.07 -4.24 -1.83
C GLY A 68 14.84 -4.97 -1.28
N HIS A 69 14.90 -5.27 0.02
CA HIS A 69 13.73 -5.73 0.76
C HIS A 69 12.76 -4.56 0.93
N ASN A 70 11.68 -4.57 0.14
CA ASN A 70 10.69 -3.50 0.17
C ASN A 70 9.71 -3.73 1.32
N TRP A 71 9.61 -2.73 2.19
CA TRP A 71 8.62 -2.69 3.26
C TRP A 71 7.43 -1.85 2.81
N TRP A 72 6.23 -2.35 3.11
CA TRP A 72 4.97 -1.68 2.80
C TRP A 72 4.14 -1.71 4.09
N CYS A 73 3.54 -0.57 4.41
CA CYS A 73 2.66 -0.42 5.55
C CYS A 73 1.36 0.23 5.05
N VAL A 74 0.23 -0.30 5.48
CA VAL A 74 -1.06 0.38 5.28
C VAL A 74 -1.27 1.30 6.47
N ILE A 75 -1.15 2.60 6.23
CA ILE A 75 -1.51 3.61 7.22
C ILE A 75 -3.02 3.77 7.15
N PHE A 76 -3.73 2.94 7.89
CA PHE A 76 -5.14 3.09 8.15
C PHE A 76 -5.27 3.48 9.63
N PRO A 77 -5.79 4.67 9.98
CA PRO A 77 -5.85 5.12 11.38
C PRO A 77 -6.41 4.08 12.37
N PRO A 78 -7.51 3.35 12.09
CA PRO A 78 -8.00 2.31 13.00
C PRO A 78 -7.23 0.97 12.92
N MET A 79 -6.25 0.82 12.02
CA MET A 79 -5.36 -0.35 11.95
C MET A 79 -3.97 -0.11 12.57
N CYS A 80 -3.54 1.15 12.65
CA CYS A 80 -2.26 1.51 13.25
C CYS A 80 -2.35 1.64 14.78
N LEU A 81 -3.56 1.80 15.32
CA LEU A 81 -3.84 1.79 16.75
C LEU A 81 -4.35 0.40 17.13
N PRO A 82 -3.65 -0.35 18.02
CA PRO A 82 -4.23 -1.60 18.51
C PRO A 82 -5.52 -1.25 19.27
N ALA A 83 -6.64 -1.80 18.78
CA ALA A 83 -7.95 -1.89 19.46
C ALA A 83 -8.86 -0.64 19.54
N ALA A 84 -8.82 0.33 18.62
CA ALA A 84 -9.73 1.48 18.67
C ALA A 84 -10.47 1.79 17.35
N GLU A 85 -11.75 1.39 17.33
CA GLU A 85 -12.88 1.98 16.60
C GLU A 85 -13.16 1.53 15.13
N GLU A 86 -14.41 1.74 14.71
CA GLU A 86 -15.33 0.76 14.13
C GLU A 86 -15.07 0.23 12.70
N LYS A 87 -15.64 -0.95 12.41
CA LYS A 87 -15.71 -1.61 11.09
C LYS A 87 -16.37 -0.77 9.97
N GLU A 88 -17.02 0.33 10.31
CA GLU A 88 -17.69 1.23 9.35
C GLU A 88 -16.68 1.88 8.38
N GLU A 89 -15.48 2.24 8.83
CA GLU A 89 -14.51 3.00 8.02
C GLU A 89 -13.87 2.20 6.88
N LEU A 90 -13.83 0.87 6.99
CA LEU A 90 -13.31 0.00 5.91
C LEU A 90 -14.18 0.07 4.65
N LYS A 91 -15.47 0.43 4.78
CA LYS A 91 -16.43 0.45 3.66
C LYS A 91 -16.22 1.60 2.68
N ASP A 92 -15.55 2.65 3.12
CA ASP A 92 -15.27 3.83 2.29
C ASP A 92 -14.10 3.62 1.32
N VAL A 93 -13.29 2.60 1.58
CA VAL A 93 -12.05 2.33 0.82
C VAL A 93 -12.07 0.97 0.13
N LEU A 94 -12.79 -0.01 0.69
CA LEU A 94 -12.91 -1.36 0.13
C LEU A 94 -14.28 -1.55 -0.52
N SER A 95 -14.31 -2.16 -1.70
CA SER A 95 -15.56 -2.62 -2.29
C SER A 95 -16.22 -3.71 -1.43
N LYS A 96 -17.51 -3.97 -1.66
CA LYS A 96 -18.27 -5.00 -0.92
C LYS A 96 -17.58 -6.37 -0.93
N ASN A 97 -17.03 -6.76 -2.07
CA ASN A 97 -16.30 -8.02 -2.21
C ASN A 97 -14.98 -7.98 -1.40
N GLU A 98 -14.29 -6.85 -1.36
CA GLU A 98 -13.04 -6.67 -0.62
C GLU A 98 -13.25 -6.65 0.90
N LEU A 99 -14.36 -6.07 1.37
CA LEU A 99 -14.80 -6.11 2.77
C LEU A 99 -15.05 -7.55 3.23
N GLU A 100 -15.79 -8.34 2.44
CA GLU A 100 -16.03 -9.75 2.75
C GLU A 100 -14.71 -10.53 2.89
N ILE A 101 -13.72 -10.20 2.06
CA ILE A 101 -12.39 -10.81 2.10
C ILE A 101 -11.62 -10.38 3.36
N ALA A 102 -11.71 -9.10 3.74
CA ALA A 102 -11.07 -8.58 4.94
C ALA A 102 -11.65 -9.17 6.23
N GLU A 103 -12.96 -9.40 6.29
CA GLU A 103 -13.65 -9.97 7.45
C GLU A 103 -13.56 -11.51 7.51
N SER A 104 -13.36 -12.18 6.37
CA SER A 104 -13.27 -13.64 6.27
C SER A 104 -11.84 -14.14 6.45
N SER A 105 -11.29 -14.00 7.66
CA SER A 105 -9.94 -14.45 8.02
C SER A 105 -9.72 -15.98 8.02
N GLY A 106 -10.69 -16.78 7.56
CA GLY A 106 -10.66 -18.24 7.57
C GLY A 106 -11.02 -18.90 6.24
N GLY A 107 -10.03 -19.17 5.39
CA GLY A 107 -10.09 -20.26 4.40
C GLY A 107 -10.63 -19.92 3.00
N TYR A 108 -9.89 -19.14 2.21
CA TYR A 108 -10.21 -18.91 0.78
C TYR A 108 -8.97 -18.75 -0.13
N THR A 109 -7.83 -19.32 0.26
CA THR A 109 -6.50 -19.08 -0.36
C THR A 109 -6.33 -19.56 -1.82
N VAL A 110 -7.01 -20.63 -2.25
CA VAL A 110 -6.79 -21.20 -3.60
C VAL A 110 -7.43 -20.34 -4.70
N LYS A 111 -8.66 -19.85 -4.49
CA LYS A 111 -9.35 -18.99 -5.46
C LYS A 111 -8.61 -17.65 -5.63
N PHE A 112 -8.08 -17.08 -4.54
CA PHE A 112 -7.34 -15.82 -4.62
C PHE A 112 -6.08 -15.92 -5.49
N LYS A 113 -5.27 -16.98 -5.36
CA LYS A 113 -4.08 -17.14 -6.19
C LYS A 113 -4.37 -17.18 -7.70
N THR A 114 -5.48 -17.81 -8.10
CA THR A 114 -5.87 -17.86 -9.52
C THR A 114 -6.35 -16.50 -10.04
N VAL A 115 -7.09 -15.74 -9.21
CA VAL A 115 -7.55 -14.40 -9.57
C VAL A 115 -6.37 -13.43 -9.61
N GLU A 116 -5.49 -13.49 -8.62
CA GLU A 116 -4.27 -12.70 -8.57
C GLU A 116 -3.38 -12.94 -9.80
N ALA A 117 -3.18 -14.20 -10.21
CA ALA A 117 -2.40 -14.50 -11.41
C ALA A 117 -3.02 -13.88 -12.68
N TYR A 118 -4.35 -13.91 -12.79
CA TYR A 118 -5.07 -13.25 -13.88
C TYR A 118 -4.96 -11.73 -13.83
N GLU A 119 -5.11 -11.12 -12.65
CA GLU A 119 -4.99 -9.68 -12.48
C GLU A 119 -3.57 -9.17 -12.72
N GLN A 120 -2.56 -9.85 -12.19
CA GLN A 120 -1.16 -9.54 -12.45
C GLN A 120 -0.84 -9.60 -13.94
N LEU A 121 -1.35 -10.63 -14.64
CA LEU A 121 -1.22 -10.72 -16.09
C LEU A 121 -1.94 -9.58 -16.81
N ARG A 122 -3.15 -9.22 -16.38
CA ARG A 122 -3.92 -8.12 -16.96
C ARG A 122 -3.23 -6.77 -16.78
N GLU A 123 -2.70 -6.50 -15.59
CA GLU A 123 -1.97 -5.25 -15.31
C GLU A 123 -0.65 -5.22 -16.09
N TRP A 124 0.09 -6.33 -16.18
CA TRP A 124 1.29 -6.45 -17.03
C TRP A 124 0.99 -6.17 -18.51
N LEU A 125 -0.14 -6.66 -19.03
CA LEU A 125 -0.58 -6.37 -20.40
C LEU A 125 -0.93 -4.89 -20.62
N LYS A 126 -1.54 -4.24 -19.63
CA LYS A 126 -1.85 -2.79 -19.71
C LYS A 126 -0.59 -1.94 -19.70
N GLU A 127 0.41 -2.29 -18.88
CA GLU A 127 1.67 -1.54 -18.78
C GLU A 127 2.55 -1.68 -20.04
N LYS A 128 2.45 -2.80 -20.77
CA LYS A 128 3.15 -3.01 -22.06
C LYS A 128 2.39 -2.52 -23.29
N GLY A 129 1.12 -2.16 -23.14
CA GLY A 129 0.26 -1.66 -24.22
C GLY A 129 0.42 -0.18 -24.54
N HIS A 130 1.31 0.53 -23.82
CA HIS A 130 1.72 1.90 -24.07
C HIS A 130 3.15 1.99 -24.58
#